data_AF-A0A2V9LJZ3-F1
#
_entry.id   AF-A0A2V9LJZ3-F1
#
_cell.length_a   1.000
_cell.length_b   1.000
_cell.length_c   1.000
_cell.angle_alpha   90.00
_cell.angle_beta   90.00
_cell.angle_gamma   90.00
#
_symmetry.space_group_name_H-M   'P 1'
#
loop_
_entity.id
_entity.type
_entity.pdbx_description
1 polymer ?
#
loop_
_entity_poly.entity_id
_entity_poly.type
_entity_poly.pdbx_seq_one_letter_code
_entity_poly.pdbx_strand_id
1 'polypeptide(L)'
;MSLDKAGKFVMAANYTGGSVAVFPVLADGRLGEASAFVQHHGSSVNPERQEGPHAHSIAPSPDNRFVLAADLGLDRLLVYHFDPAQGSLKPNDPPFATVKPGAGPRHFAFHPGGRFVYTINEMGSTITAFSYDAMRGSLREFQTVSTLPKDFAGASDTAEIEVHPSGKFLYGSNRGHDSIAVFAIDDKMGTLTPVEHVPTEGKTPRSFAIDPAGSYLLVANQDSDNLVVFRIDARTGRLAPSDKVSDVPSPVCVIFVALE
;
A
#
# COMPACT_ATOMS: atom_id res chain seq x y z
N MET A 1 5.58 -2.08 8.05
CA MET A 1 6.94 -1.54 8.27
C MET A 1 7.60 -1.33 6.94
N SER A 2 8.60 -0.47 6.86
CA SER A 2 9.45 -0.30 5.67
C SER A 2 10.87 0.08 6.09
N LEU A 3 11.83 -0.10 5.19
CA LEU A 3 13.15 0.49 5.32
C LEU A 3 13.17 1.85 4.59
N ASP A 4 14.02 2.76 5.06
CA ASP A 4 14.44 3.87 4.23
C ASP A 4 15.22 3.36 3.00
N LYS A 5 15.42 4.21 1.98
CA LYS A 5 16.08 3.77 0.74
C LYS A 5 17.55 3.37 0.92
N ALA A 6 18.20 3.77 2.02
CA ALA A 6 19.57 3.38 2.34
C ALA A 6 19.67 2.17 3.29
N GLY A 7 18.55 1.64 3.79
CA GLY A 7 18.53 0.53 4.74
C GLY A 7 19.08 0.87 6.13
N LYS A 8 19.23 2.15 6.45
CA LYS A 8 19.75 2.66 7.74
C LYS A 8 18.66 2.83 8.79
N PHE A 9 17.40 2.93 8.39
CA PHE A 9 16.28 3.13 9.31
C PHE A 9 15.11 2.22 8.97
N VAL A 10 14.50 1.64 10.00
CA VAL A 10 13.20 0.97 9.94
C VAL A 10 12.12 1.95 10.36
N MET A 11 11.05 2.00 9.57
CA MET A 11 9.86 2.80 9.82
C MET A 11 8.68 1.89 10.16
N ALA A 12 7.98 2.21 11.24
CA ALA A 12 6.82 1.45 11.72
C ALA A 12 5.57 2.32 11.74
N ALA A 13 4.44 1.73 11.33
CA ALA A 13 3.11 2.28 11.50
C ALA A 13 2.39 1.42 12.54
N ASN A 14 1.87 2.06 13.57
CA ASN A 14 1.26 1.41 14.73
C ASN A 14 -0.26 1.56 14.63
N TYR A 15 -0.94 0.53 14.14
CA TYR A 15 -2.37 0.58 13.85
C TYR A 15 -3.23 0.93 15.08
N THR A 16 -3.12 0.18 16.17
CA THR A 16 -3.94 0.39 17.37
C THR A 16 -3.63 1.70 18.10
N GLY A 17 -2.36 2.12 18.08
CA GLY A 17 -1.92 3.35 18.75
C GLY A 17 -2.07 4.62 17.91
N GLY A 18 -2.32 4.49 16.61
CA GLY A 18 -2.44 5.63 15.70
C GLY A 18 -1.18 6.49 15.63
N SER A 19 -0.02 5.86 15.45
CA SER A 19 1.27 6.55 15.43
C SER A 19 2.25 5.96 14.42
N VAL A 20 3.30 6.71 14.13
CA VAL A 20 4.46 6.22 13.37
C VAL A 20 5.75 6.41 14.16
N ALA A 21 6.73 5.54 13.91
CA ALA A 21 8.03 5.59 14.56
C ALA A 21 9.16 5.24 13.58
N VAL A 22 10.36 5.75 13.85
CA VAL A 22 11.58 5.48 13.09
C VAL A 22 12.65 4.97 14.04
N PHE A 23 13.34 3.89 13.65
CA PHE A 23 14.39 3.25 14.43
C PHE A 23 15.65 3.12 13.56
N PRO A 24 16.83 3.49 14.05
CA PRO A 24 18.08 3.23 13.34
C PRO A 24 18.39 1.73 13.33
N VAL A 25 18.95 1.25 12.22
CA VAL A 25 19.53 -0.08 12.08
C VAL A 25 21.00 0.00 12.47
N LEU A 26 21.37 -0.71 13.53
CA LEU A 26 22.74 -0.78 14.04
C LEU A 26 23.61 -1.65 13.11
N ALA A 27 24.93 -1.55 13.26
CA ALA A 27 25.88 -2.28 12.42
C ALA A 27 25.74 -3.81 12.50
N ASP A 28 25.15 -4.33 13.58
CA ASP A 28 24.86 -5.76 13.79
C ASP A 28 23.44 -6.16 13.35
N GLY A 29 22.70 -5.25 12.69
CA GLY A 29 21.34 -5.46 12.21
C GLY A 29 20.24 -5.29 13.26
N ARG A 30 20.58 -5.04 14.54
CA ARG A 30 19.57 -4.75 15.57
C ARG A 30 18.97 -3.35 15.38
N LEU A 31 17.76 -3.16 15.92
CA LEU A 31 17.17 -1.82 16.04
C LEU A 31 17.75 -1.09 17.25
N GLY A 32 18.10 0.19 17.07
CA GLY A 32 18.39 1.10 18.17
C GLY A 32 17.11 1.72 18.76
N GLU A 33 17.27 2.65 19.70
CA GLU A 33 16.15 3.44 20.23
C GLU A 33 15.49 4.30 19.13
N ALA A 34 14.20 4.58 19.29
CA ALA A 34 13.45 5.36 18.30
C ALA A 34 14.09 6.75 18.10
N SER A 35 14.48 7.06 16.86
CA SER A 35 14.98 8.38 16.45
C SER A 35 13.86 9.37 16.14
N ALA A 36 12.65 8.86 15.86
CA ALA A 36 11.43 9.66 15.74
C ALA A 36 10.21 8.87 16.22
N PHE A 37 9.25 9.58 16.79
CA PHE A 37 7.92 9.09 17.13
C PHE A 37 6.93 10.22 16.88
N VAL A 38 5.85 9.93 16.15
CA VAL A 38 4.79 10.89 15.86
C VAL A 38 3.45 10.27 16.21
N GLN A 39 2.81 10.81 17.25
CA GLN A 39 1.43 10.49 17.57
C GLN A 39 0.50 11.24 16.61
N HIS A 40 -0.40 10.52 15.94
CA HIS A 40 -1.45 11.15 15.16
C HIS A 40 -2.62 11.52 16.07
N HIS A 41 -3.43 12.49 15.62
CA HIS A 41 -4.61 12.97 16.35
C HIS A 41 -5.74 13.31 15.39
N GLY A 42 -6.98 13.08 15.85
CA GLY A 42 -8.20 13.31 15.10
C GLY A 42 -9.05 12.05 15.00
N SER A 43 -10.07 12.12 14.16
CA SER A 43 -11.03 11.05 13.86
C SER A 43 -11.65 11.33 12.49
N SER A 44 -12.51 10.43 12.02
CA SER A 44 -13.33 10.66 10.82
C SER A 44 -14.78 10.20 11.03
N VAL A 45 -15.51 9.96 9.94
CA VAL A 45 -16.97 9.84 9.92
C VAL A 45 -17.50 8.50 10.42
N ASN A 46 -16.69 7.43 10.40
CA ASN A 46 -17.10 6.13 10.91
C ASN A 46 -16.84 6.01 12.42
N PRO A 47 -17.87 5.89 13.26
CA PRO A 47 -17.70 5.90 14.72
C PRO A 47 -17.12 4.60 15.31
N GLU A 48 -17.02 3.52 14.54
CA GLU A 48 -16.54 2.21 15.00
C GLU A 48 -15.11 1.88 14.53
N ARG A 49 -14.67 2.51 13.44
CA ARG A 49 -13.39 2.22 12.77
C ARG A 49 -12.51 3.46 12.59
N GLN A 50 -13.04 4.64 12.90
CA GLN A 50 -12.40 5.94 12.72
C GLN A 50 -12.68 6.89 13.89
N GLU A 51 -12.91 6.33 15.09
CA GLU A 51 -13.02 7.06 16.35
C GLU A 51 -11.71 7.73 16.77
N GLY A 52 -10.60 7.25 16.22
CA GLY A 52 -9.26 7.75 16.41
C GLY A 52 -8.35 7.38 15.23
N PRO A 53 -7.05 7.75 15.29
CA PRO A 53 -6.09 7.42 14.26
C PRO A 53 -5.70 5.95 14.24
N HIS A 54 -5.48 5.43 13.03
CA HIS A 54 -5.05 4.07 12.75
C HIS A 54 -4.02 4.04 11.61
N ALA A 55 -2.76 4.38 11.92
CA ALA A 55 -1.65 4.33 10.98
C ALA A 55 -1.44 2.90 10.49
N HIS A 56 -1.66 2.64 9.20
CA HIS A 56 -1.68 1.29 8.64
C HIS A 56 -0.45 0.99 7.78
N SER A 57 0.15 1.99 7.13
CA SER A 57 1.39 1.83 6.39
C SER A 57 2.25 3.08 6.45
N ILE A 58 3.55 2.91 6.25
CA ILE A 58 4.55 3.97 6.18
C ILE A 58 5.65 3.57 5.19
N ALA A 59 6.04 4.47 4.29
CA ALA A 59 7.10 4.22 3.32
C ALA A 59 7.78 5.52 2.86
N PRO A 60 9.09 5.49 2.56
CA PRO A 60 9.80 6.63 2.00
C PRO A 60 9.39 6.89 0.54
N SER A 61 9.46 8.15 0.13
CA SER A 61 9.44 8.55 -1.27
C SER A 61 10.59 7.90 -2.04
N PRO A 62 10.49 7.78 -3.38
CA PRO A 62 11.54 7.20 -4.22
C PRO A 62 12.93 7.84 -4.01
N ASP A 63 12.97 9.14 -3.73
CA ASP A 63 14.20 9.92 -3.52
C ASP A 63 14.66 9.98 -2.04
N ASN A 64 13.99 9.26 -1.13
CA ASN A 64 14.28 9.20 0.31
C ASN A 64 14.23 10.56 1.03
N ARG A 65 13.55 11.57 0.46
CA ARG A 65 13.44 12.93 1.04
C ARG A 65 12.16 13.12 1.85
N PHE A 66 11.15 12.32 1.57
CA PHE A 66 9.86 12.35 2.25
C PHE A 66 9.48 10.96 2.73
N VAL A 67 8.59 10.91 3.71
CA VAL A 67 7.94 9.69 4.18
C VAL A 67 6.45 9.93 4.19
N LEU A 68 5.72 8.98 3.60
CA LEU A 68 4.26 8.99 3.58
C LEU A 68 3.76 7.95 4.58
N ALA A 69 2.64 8.26 5.26
CA ALA A 69 1.94 7.31 6.11
C ALA A 69 0.43 7.34 5.79
N ALA A 70 -0.15 6.17 5.53
CA ALA A 70 -1.60 6.04 5.39
C ALA A 70 -2.21 5.82 6.77
N ASP A 71 -3.16 6.66 7.14
CA ASP A 71 -3.92 6.55 8.38
C ASP A 71 -5.39 6.33 8.08
N LEU A 72 -5.85 5.10 8.35
CA LEU A 72 -7.22 4.66 8.10
C LEU A 72 -8.21 5.48 8.92
N GLY A 73 -7.88 5.77 10.17
CA GLY A 73 -8.72 6.48 11.11
C GLY A 73 -8.95 7.95 10.78
N LEU A 74 -8.06 8.54 10.00
CA LEU A 74 -8.08 9.97 9.69
C LEU A 74 -8.50 10.31 8.26
N ASP A 75 -8.69 9.32 7.39
CA ASP A 75 -8.86 9.50 5.93
C ASP A 75 -7.73 10.33 5.29
N ARG A 76 -6.49 10.08 5.72
CA ARG A 76 -5.32 10.88 5.30
C ARG A 76 -4.12 10.03 4.89
N LEU A 77 -3.42 10.52 3.86
CA LEU A 77 -2.00 10.24 3.63
C LEU A 77 -1.19 11.37 4.25
N LEU A 78 -0.60 11.12 5.41
CA LEU A 78 0.31 12.05 6.06
C LEU A 78 1.65 12.08 5.32
N VAL A 79 2.26 13.25 5.24
CA VAL A 79 3.53 13.49 4.57
C VAL A 79 4.49 14.16 5.54
N TYR A 80 5.69 13.59 5.65
CA TYR A 80 6.78 14.10 6.46
C TYR A 80 8.00 14.37 5.59
N HIS A 81 8.74 15.44 5.88
CA HIS A 81 10.14 15.51 5.52
C HIS A 81 10.91 14.46 6.33
N PHE A 82 11.80 13.74 5.65
CA PHE A 82 12.68 12.76 6.27
C PHE A 82 14.13 13.24 6.19
N ASP A 83 14.80 13.25 7.34
CA ASP A 83 16.24 13.46 7.41
C ASP A 83 16.95 12.10 7.41
N PRO A 84 17.59 11.68 6.30
CA PRO A 84 18.25 10.37 6.21
C PRO A 84 19.58 10.30 6.97
N ALA A 85 20.08 11.40 7.52
CA ALA A 85 21.25 11.40 8.40
C ALA A 85 20.84 11.18 9.86
N GLN A 86 19.72 11.77 10.28
CA GLN A 86 19.25 11.72 11.67
C GLN A 86 18.13 10.69 11.92
N GLY A 87 17.46 10.22 10.88
CA GLY A 87 16.26 9.39 11.02
C GLY A 87 15.09 10.15 11.63
N SER A 88 15.00 11.47 11.40
CA SER A 88 13.98 12.33 11.99
C SER A 88 12.84 12.61 11.02
N LEU A 89 11.64 12.85 11.55
CA LEU A 89 10.44 13.21 10.81
C LEU A 89 9.97 14.61 11.19
N LYS A 90 9.64 15.42 10.20
CA LYS A 90 8.95 16.71 10.39
C LYS A 90 7.73 16.78 9.48
N PRO A 91 6.55 17.23 9.96
CA PRO A 91 5.40 17.40 9.09
C PRO A 91 5.73 18.25 7.87
N ASN A 92 5.24 17.84 6.70
CA ASN A 92 5.37 18.62 5.47
C ASN A 92 4.40 19.81 5.44
N ASP A 93 4.51 20.68 4.44
CA ASP A 93 3.51 21.71 4.13
C ASP A 93 3.04 21.58 2.66
N PRO A 94 1.80 21.12 2.39
CA PRO A 94 0.81 20.66 3.37
C PRO A 94 1.22 19.33 4.05
N PRO A 95 0.77 19.07 5.29
CA PRO A 95 1.19 17.90 6.08
C PRO A 95 0.51 16.59 5.68
N PHE A 96 -0.51 16.65 4.82
CA PHE A 96 -1.21 15.47 4.34
C PHE A 96 -2.02 15.79 3.07
N ALA A 97 -2.43 14.72 2.38
CA ALA A 97 -3.59 14.75 1.48
C ALA A 97 -4.73 13.92 2.08
N THR A 98 -5.95 14.23 1.70
CA THR A 98 -7.16 13.55 2.14
C THR A 98 -7.69 12.61 1.08
N VAL A 99 -8.31 11.51 1.50
CA VAL A 99 -9.22 10.71 0.65
C VAL A 99 -10.66 11.05 1.00
N LYS A 100 -11.63 10.41 0.33
CA LYS A 100 -13.05 10.58 0.66
C LYS A 100 -13.32 10.21 2.12
N PRO A 101 -14.16 10.96 2.87
CA PRO A 101 -14.52 10.59 4.23
C PRO A 101 -15.13 9.18 4.30
N GLY A 102 -14.65 8.36 5.23
CA GLY A 102 -15.07 6.98 5.44
C GLY A 102 -14.36 5.96 4.54
N ALA A 103 -13.39 6.38 3.73
CA ALA A 103 -12.71 5.48 2.79
C ALA A 103 -11.63 4.63 3.48
N GLY A 104 -10.92 5.19 4.47
CA GLY A 104 -9.94 4.49 5.29
C GLY A 104 -8.68 4.05 4.51
N PRO A 105 -7.73 4.96 4.21
CA PRO A 105 -6.54 4.62 3.44
C PRO A 105 -5.66 3.63 4.20
N ARG A 106 -5.23 2.56 3.52
CA ARG A 106 -4.56 1.42 4.15
C ARG A 106 -3.10 1.30 3.74
N HIS A 107 -2.87 0.89 2.50
CA HIS A 107 -1.56 0.78 1.86
C HIS A 107 -1.49 1.76 0.68
N PHE A 108 -0.27 2.02 0.21
CA PHE A 108 -0.04 2.86 -0.95
C PHE A 108 1.19 2.43 -1.72
N ALA A 109 1.22 2.73 -3.01
CA ALA A 109 2.31 2.42 -3.91
C ALA A 109 2.70 3.65 -4.75
N PHE A 110 4.00 3.91 -4.83
CA PHE A 110 4.55 4.86 -5.79
C PHE A 110 4.63 4.22 -7.17
N HIS A 111 4.24 4.97 -8.20
CA HIS A 111 4.58 4.60 -9.56
C HIS A 111 6.12 4.63 -9.74
N PRO A 112 6.75 3.67 -10.47
CA PRO A 112 8.21 3.63 -10.67
C PRO A 112 8.81 4.92 -11.24
N GLY A 113 8.04 5.63 -12.08
CA GLY A 113 8.41 6.94 -12.61
C GLY A 113 8.35 8.11 -11.61
N GLY A 114 7.95 7.86 -10.36
CA GLY A 114 7.99 8.82 -9.25
C GLY A 114 6.99 9.98 -9.33
N ARG A 115 6.07 9.99 -10.30
CA ARG A 115 5.11 11.09 -10.52
C ARG A 115 3.73 10.85 -9.91
N PHE A 116 3.41 9.61 -9.55
CA PHE A 116 2.10 9.21 -9.07
C PHE A 116 2.20 8.36 -7.82
N VAL A 117 1.19 8.49 -6.96
CA VAL A 117 0.96 7.65 -5.78
C VAL A 117 -0.47 7.12 -5.85
N TYR A 118 -0.62 5.83 -5.60
CA TYR A 118 -1.92 5.16 -5.53
C TYR A 118 -2.13 4.64 -4.12
N THR A 119 -3.27 4.97 -3.54
CA THR A 119 -3.66 4.49 -2.21
C THR A 119 -4.89 3.63 -2.31
N ILE A 120 -4.83 2.46 -1.67
CA ILE A 120 -5.97 1.59 -1.52
C ILE A 120 -6.69 1.90 -0.21
N ASN A 121 -8.00 2.07 -0.30
CA ASN A 121 -8.88 2.50 0.77
C ASN A 121 -9.68 1.30 1.27
N GLU A 122 -9.36 0.83 2.49
CA GLU A 122 -9.86 -0.40 3.10
C GLU A 122 -11.39 -0.42 3.12
N MET A 123 -11.96 0.56 3.81
CA MET A 123 -13.39 0.63 4.14
C MET A 123 -14.23 1.03 2.92
N GLY A 124 -13.63 1.81 2.01
CA GLY A 124 -14.31 2.28 0.81
C GLY A 124 -14.28 1.30 -0.36
N SER A 125 -13.48 0.23 -0.31
CA SER A 125 -13.18 -0.63 -1.47
C SER A 125 -12.86 0.17 -2.75
N THR A 126 -11.94 1.13 -2.61
CA THR A 126 -11.54 2.04 -3.70
C THR A 126 -10.03 2.22 -3.75
N ILE A 127 -9.54 2.70 -4.89
CA ILE A 127 -8.19 3.24 -5.03
C ILE A 127 -8.30 4.74 -5.36
N THR A 128 -7.56 5.57 -4.63
CA THR A 128 -7.38 6.99 -4.91
C THR A 128 -6.00 7.23 -5.52
N ALA A 129 -5.97 7.95 -6.64
CA ALA A 129 -4.76 8.29 -7.38
C ALA A 129 -4.39 9.76 -7.19
N PHE A 130 -3.11 9.99 -6.88
CA PHE A 130 -2.53 11.28 -6.61
C PHE A 130 -1.37 11.57 -7.57
N SER A 131 -1.29 12.81 -8.03
CA SER A 131 -0.05 13.36 -8.58
C SER A 131 0.88 13.73 -7.42
N TYR A 132 2.18 13.47 -7.57
CA TYR A 132 3.19 13.71 -6.56
C TYR A 132 4.23 14.73 -7.03
N ASP A 133 4.41 15.81 -6.26
CA ASP A 133 5.49 16.77 -6.45
C ASP A 133 6.70 16.30 -5.63
N ALA A 134 7.69 15.69 -6.29
CA ALA A 134 8.90 15.20 -5.62
C ALA A 134 9.76 16.32 -4.99
N MET A 135 9.61 17.57 -5.40
CA MET A 135 10.33 18.68 -4.78
C MET A 135 9.70 19.07 -3.45
N ARG A 136 8.36 19.11 -3.40
CA ARG A 136 7.57 19.58 -2.24
C ARG A 136 6.99 18.47 -1.37
N GLY A 137 7.01 17.21 -1.82
CA GLY A 137 6.34 16.10 -1.15
C GLY A 137 4.80 16.16 -1.21
N SER A 138 4.21 17.16 -1.88
CA SER A 138 2.78 17.37 -1.89
C SER A 138 2.05 16.41 -2.84
N LEU A 139 0.87 15.96 -2.42
CA LEU A 139 -0.01 15.09 -3.18
C LEU A 139 -1.26 15.86 -3.64
N ARG A 140 -1.69 15.64 -4.87
CA ARG A 140 -2.97 16.16 -5.39
C ARG A 140 -3.78 15.04 -6.03
N GLU A 141 -4.94 14.75 -5.44
CA GLU A 141 -5.90 13.78 -5.96
C GLU A 141 -6.36 14.20 -7.36
N PHE A 142 -6.50 13.22 -8.26
CA PHE A 142 -7.13 13.42 -9.57
C PHE A 142 -8.13 12.32 -9.95
N GLN A 143 -8.18 11.19 -9.22
CA GLN A 143 -9.12 10.11 -9.51
C GLN A 143 -9.35 9.24 -8.28
N THR A 144 -10.58 8.75 -8.12
CA THR A 144 -10.90 7.64 -7.22
C THR A 144 -11.75 6.61 -7.97
N VAL A 145 -11.38 5.33 -7.95
CA VAL A 145 -12.07 4.23 -8.64
C VAL A 145 -12.43 3.10 -7.67
N SER A 146 -13.52 2.38 -7.95
CA SER A 146 -13.91 1.16 -7.22
C SER A 146 -12.95 0.01 -7.54
N THR A 147 -12.63 -0.83 -6.54
CA THR A 147 -11.91 -2.12 -6.72
C THR A 147 -12.86 -3.30 -6.86
N LEU A 148 -14.16 -3.05 -6.94
CA LEU A 148 -15.21 -4.07 -7.04
C LEU A 148 -15.96 -3.98 -8.37
N PRO A 149 -16.48 -5.12 -8.88
CA PRO A 149 -17.48 -5.14 -9.93
C PRO A 149 -18.70 -4.27 -9.57
N LYS A 150 -19.32 -3.63 -10.57
CA LYS A 150 -20.46 -2.72 -10.36
C LYS A 150 -21.69 -3.39 -9.74
N ASP A 151 -21.81 -4.70 -9.91
CA ASP A 151 -22.91 -5.55 -9.48
C ASP A 151 -22.62 -6.32 -8.18
N PHE A 152 -21.43 -6.16 -7.59
CA PHE A 152 -21.12 -6.76 -6.30
C PHE A 152 -21.82 -6.00 -5.16
N ALA A 153 -22.61 -6.74 -4.37
CA ALA A 153 -23.38 -6.18 -3.24
C ALA A 153 -22.96 -6.75 -1.87
N GLY A 154 -21.89 -7.56 -1.82
CA GLY A 154 -21.37 -8.13 -0.58
C GLY A 154 -20.50 -7.15 0.20
N ALA A 155 -20.12 -7.54 1.43
CA ALA A 155 -19.11 -6.82 2.19
C ALA A 155 -17.73 -7.07 1.57
N SER A 156 -16.90 -6.02 1.54
CA SER A 156 -15.51 -6.12 1.10
C SER A 156 -14.66 -5.04 1.75
N ASP A 157 -13.47 -5.43 2.19
CA ASP A 157 -12.42 -4.55 2.68
C ASP A 157 -11.15 -4.78 1.87
N THR A 158 -10.59 -3.74 1.27
CA THR A 158 -9.33 -3.89 0.52
C THR A 158 -8.13 -4.14 1.45
N ALA A 159 -7.03 -4.65 0.91
CA ALA A 159 -5.80 -4.86 1.67
C ALA A 159 -4.53 -4.35 0.98
N GLU A 160 -3.96 -5.12 0.06
CA GLU A 160 -2.64 -4.83 -0.52
C GLU A 160 -2.77 -4.07 -1.84
N ILE A 161 -1.75 -3.29 -2.18
CA ILE A 161 -1.65 -2.56 -3.44
C ILE A 161 -0.20 -2.52 -3.94
N GLU A 162 0.02 -2.90 -5.19
CA GLU A 162 1.33 -2.79 -5.83
C GLU A 162 1.23 -2.31 -7.27
N VAL A 163 2.19 -1.48 -7.68
CA VAL A 163 2.40 -1.10 -9.09
C VAL A 163 3.39 -2.08 -9.69
N HIS A 164 3.05 -2.63 -10.85
CA HIS A 164 3.96 -3.47 -11.62
C HIS A 164 5.30 -2.76 -11.89
N PRO A 165 6.46 -3.45 -11.91
CA PRO A 165 7.76 -2.82 -12.18
C PRO A 165 7.83 -2.02 -13.49
N SER A 166 7.04 -2.40 -14.51
CA SER A 166 6.93 -1.65 -15.78
C SER A 166 6.19 -0.31 -15.67
N GLY A 167 5.48 -0.06 -14.56
CA GLY A 167 4.62 1.10 -14.35
C GLY A 167 3.27 1.04 -15.07
N LYS A 168 3.00 0.00 -15.87
CA LYS A 168 1.80 -0.05 -16.73
C LYS A 168 0.55 -0.58 -16.06
N PHE A 169 0.69 -1.28 -14.94
CA PHE A 169 -0.42 -1.96 -14.27
C PHE A 169 -0.36 -1.76 -12.77
N LEU A 170 -1.54 -1.70 -12.15
CA LEU A 170 -1.75 -1.62 -10.71
C LEU A 170 -2.65 -2.76 -10.27
N TYR A 171 -2.30 -3.38 -9.15
CA TYR A 171 -3.05 -4.48 -8.56
C TYR A 171 -3.49 -4.08 -7.16
N GLY A 172 -4.70 -4.46 -6.77
CA GLY A 172 -5.23 -4.26 -5.42
C GLY A 172 -6.03 -5.47 -4.96
N SER A 173 -5.87 -5.92 -3.71
CA SER A 173 -6.62 -7.07 -3.20
C SER A 173 -7.89 -6.65 -2.46
N ASN A 174 -8.95 -7.45 -2.62
CA ASN A 174 -10.24 -7.30 -1.93
C ASN A 174 -10.49 -8.52 -1.04
N ARG A 175 -10.67 -8.31 0.26
CA ARG A 175 -11.10 -9.35 1.21
C ARG A 175 -12.62 -9.36 1.27
N GLY A 176 -13.26 -10.52 1.14
CA GLY A 176 -14.72 -10.66 1.06
C GLY A 176 -15.22 -10.85 -0.38
N HIS A 177 -14.76 -10.02 -1.33
CA HIS A 177 -14.87 -10.37 -2.76
C HIS A 177 -13.78 -11.38 -3.19
N ASP A 178 -12.75 -11.57 -2.35
CA ASP A 178 -11.68 -12.56 -2.48
C ASP A 178 -11.00 -12.57 -3.87
N SER A 179 -10.63 -11.38 -4.32
CA SER A 179 -10.12 -11.11 -5.67
C SER A 179 -8.91 -10.18 -5.68
N ILE A 180 -8.13 -10.23 -6.76
CA ILE A 180 -7.24 -9.14 -7.17
C ILE A 180 -7.96 -8.30 -8.23
N ALA A 181 -8.13 -7.01 -7.95
CA ALA A 181 -8.53 -6.01 -8.93
C ALA A 181 -7.30 -5.54 -9.73
N VAL A 182 -7.41 -5.57 -11.05
CA VAL A 182 -6.33 -5.22 -11.98
C VAL A 182 -6.72 -3.96 -12.75
N PHE A 183 -5.82 -2.99 -12.80
CA PHE A 183 -5.98 -1.75 -13.54
C PHE A 183 -4.81 -1.50 -14.48
N ALA A 184 -5.09 -0.96 -15.67
CA ALA A 184 -4.09 -0.35 -16.54
C ALA A 184 -3.87 1.10 -16.10
N ILE A 185 -2.62 1.53 -16.09
CA ILE A 185 -2.19 2.90 -15.77
C ILE A 185 -1.92 3.65 -17.07
N ASP A 186 -2.55 4.83 -17.22
CA ASP A 186 -2.17 5.79 -18.26
C ASP A 186 -0.79 6.39 -17.94
N ASP A 187 0.14 6.32 -18.90
CA ASP A 187 1.55 6.69 -18.69
C ASP A 187 1.77 8.18 -18.40
N LYS A 188 0.88 9.04 -18.92
CA LYS A 188 1.02 10.50 -18.84
C LYS A 188 0.19 11.09 -17.72
N MET A 189 -1.04 10.61 -17.57
CA MET A 189 -2.04 11.12 -16.64
C MET A 189 -2.04 10.35 -15.32
N GLY A 190 -1.54 9.10 -15.32
CA GLY A 190 -1.56 8.24 -14.14
C GLY A 190 -2.94 7.65 -13.83
N THR A 191 -3.95 7.88 -14.68
CA THR A 191 -5.32 7.41 -14.45
C THR A 191 -5.45 5.91 -14.63
N LEU A 192 -6.33 5.31 -13.83
CA LEU A 192 -6.61 3.89 -13.77
C LEU A 192 -7.82 3.54 -14.64
N THR A 193 -7.65 2.51 -15.47
CA THR A 193 -8.73 1.87 -16.23
C THR A 193 -8.85 0.42 -15.78
N PRO A 194 -10.04 -0.06 -15.35
CA PRO A 194 -10.20 -1.44 -14.91
C PRO A 194 -9.93 -2.42 -16.07
N VAL A 195 -9.18 -3.48 -15.76
CA VAL A 195 -8.86 -4.58 -16.68
C VAL A 195 -9.69 -5.80 -16.32
N GLU A 196 -9.60 -6.25 -15.07
CA GLU A 196 -10.35 -7.40 -14.57
C GLU A 196 -10.38 -7.47 -13.04
N HIS A 197 -11.20 -8.38 -12.52
CA HIS A 197 -11.15 -8.86 -11.14
C HIS A 197 -10.96 -10.37 -11.20
N VAL A 198 -9.88 -10.88 -10.61
CA VAL A 198 -9.53 -12.30 -10.68
C VAL A 198 -9.70 -12.94 -9.31
N PRO A 199 -10.47 -14.02 -9.17
CA PRO A 199 -10.54 -14.78 -7.92
C PRO A 199 -9.15 -15.22 -7.45
N THR A 200 -8.92 -15.15 -6.15
CA THR A 200 -7.62 -15.47 -5.55
C THR A 200 -7.39 -16.94 -5.29
N GLU A 201 -8.35 -17.80 -5.66
CA GLU A 201 -8.34 -19.24 -5.36
C GLU A 201 -8.17 -19.53 -3.84
N GLY A 202 -8.72 -18.63 -3.02
CA GLY A 202 -8.71 -18.68 -1.56
C GLY A 202 -9.58 -17.56 -1.00
N LYS A 203 -9.46 -17.30 0.30
CA LYS A 203 -10.24 -16.30 1.03
C LYS A 203 -9.37 -15.31 1.79
N THR A 204 -9.82 -14.07 1.85
CA THR A 204 -9.16 -12.98 2.58
C THR A 204 -7.72 -12.78 2.09
N PRO A 205 -7.51 -12.38 0.81
CA PRO A 205 -6.19 -12.08 0.26
C PRO A 205 -5.58 -10.84 0.93
N ARG A 206 -4.92 -11.05 2.07
CA ARG A 206 -4.45 -9.97 2.95
C ARG A 206 -3.16 -9.31 2.46
N SER A 207 -2.37 -10.04 1.69
CA SER A 207 -1.15 -9.56 1.06
C SER A 207 -0.95 -10.29 -0.26
N PHE A 208 -0.27 -9.62 -1.18
CA PHE A 208 0.35 -10.26 -2.33
C PHE A 208 1.68 -9.54 -2.61
N ALA A 209 2.52 -10.15 -3.43
CA ALA A 209 3.71 -9.49 -3.94
C ALA A 209 3.94 -9.84 -5.41
N ILE A 210 4.40 -8.86 -6.18
CA ILE A 210 4.88 -9.05 -7.55
C ILE A 210 6.38 -9.39 -7.49
N ASP A 211 6.80 -10.40 -8.23
CA ASP A 211 8.21 -10.75 -8.28
C ASP A 211 9.04 -9.63 -8.95
N PRO A 212 10.35 -9.50 -8.66
CA PRO A 212 11.15 -8.41 -9.21
C PRO A 212 11.18 -8.35 -10.76
N ALA A 213 11.00 -9.48 -11.45
CA ALA A 213 10.94 -9.50 -12.91
C ALA A 213 9.55 -9.13 -13.47
N GLY A 214 8.52 -9.02 -12.63
CA GLY A 214 7.14 -8.69 -13.03
C GLY A 214 6.45 -9.80 -13.82
N SER A 215 6.88 -11.04 -13.68
CA SER A 215 6.32 -12.19 -14.38
C SER A 215 5.26 -12.94 -13.56
N TYR A 216 5.29 -12.78 -12.24
CA TYR A 216 4.48 -13.52 -11.28
C TYR A 216 3.95 -12.61 -10.16
N LEU A 217 2.76 -12.96 -9.68
CA LEU A 217 2.12 -12.36 -8.52
C LEU A 217 1.76 -13.49 -7.54
N LEU A 218 2.20 -13.38 -6.30
CA LEU A 218 1.95 -14.37 -5.25
C LEU A 218 0.93 -13.81 -4.27
N VAL A 219 -0.23 -14.45 -4.15
CA VAL A 219 -1.30 -14.03 -3.23
C VAL A 219 -1.26 -14.88 -1.96
N ALA A 220 -1.29 -14.24 -0.80
CA ALA A 220 -1.43 -14.85 0.50
C ALA A 220 -2.88 -14.72 1.00
N ASN A 221 -3.60 -15.84 1.01
CA ASN A 221 -5.00 -15.92 1.44
C ASN A 221 -5.07 -16.34 2.91
N GLN A 222 -5.32 -15.35 3.78
CA GLN A 222 -5.26 -15.54 5.23
C GLN A 222 -6.19 -16.64 5.71
N ASP A 223 -7.46 -16.62 5.31
CA ASP A 223 -8.50 -17.47 5.92
C ASP A 223 -8.65 -18.82 5.20
N SER A 224 -7.82 -19.08 4.18
CA SER A 224 -7.75 -20.37 3.48
C SER A 224 -6.40 -21.06 3.64
N ASP A 225 -5.51 -20.50 4.46
CA ASP A 225 -4.19 -21.08 4.76
C ASP A 225 -3.38 -21.46 3.51
N ASN A 226 -3.46 -20.65 2.45
CA ASN A 226 -2.78 -20.93 1.19
C ASN A 226 -2.07 -19.71 0.57
N LEU A 227 -1.04 -20.02 -0.22
CA LEU A 227 -0.35 -19.09 -1.10
C LEU A 227 -0.54 -19.55 -2.55
N VAL A 228 -1.05 -18.68 -3.40
CA VAL A 228 -1.37 -18.98 -4.80
C VAL A 228 -0.52 -18.13 -5.72
N VAL A 229 0.11 -18.76 -6.72
CA VAL A 229 0.93 -18.07 -7.73
C VAL A 229 0.11 -17.81 -8.99
N PHE A 230 0.12 -16.57 -9.44
CA PHE A 230 -0.43 -16.14 -10.73
C PHE A 230 0.70 -15.75 -11.68
N ARG A 231 0.54 -16.05 -12.97
CA ARG A 231 1.37 -15.48 -14.03
C ARG A 231 0.76 -14.17 -14.49
N ILE A 232 1.60 -13.17 -14.69
CA ILE A 232 1.22 -11.86 -15.24
C ILE A 232 1.43 -11.87 -16.76
N ASP A 233 0.38 -11.53 -17.52
CA ASP A 233 0.53 -11.22 -18.94
C ASP A 233 1.14 -9.81 -19.10
N ALA A 234 2.38 -9.74 -19.56
CA ALA A 234 3.15 -8.49 -19.62
C ALA A 234 2.54 -7.41 -20.55
N ARG A 235 1.62 -7.78 -21.46
CA ARG A 235 1.00 -6.85 -22.41
C ARG A 235 -0.31 -6.30 -21.89
N THR A 236 -1.06 -7.09 -21.13
CA THR A 236 -2.43 -6.79 -20.71
C THR A 236 -2.58 -6.59 -19.20
N GLY A 237 -1.59 -7.01 -18.41
CA GLY A 237 -1.63 -7.00 -16.95
C GLY A 237 -2.51 -8.11 -16.37
N ARG A 238 -3.11 -8.94 -17.21
CA ARG A 238 -4.05 -9.97 -16.76
C ARG A 238 -3.35 -11.07 -15.98
N LEU A 239 -4.07 -11.63 -15.01
CA LEU A 239 -3.59 -12.72 -14.16
C LEU A 239 -4.15 -14.06 -14.64
N ALA A 240 -3.27 -15.03 -14.83
CA ALA A 240 -3.63 -16.42 -15.03
C ALA A 240 -3.19 -17.23 -13.80
N PRO A 241 -4.11 -17.93 -13.10
CA PRO A 241 -3.70 -18.80 -12.01
C PRO A 241 -2.74 -19.87 -12.54
N SER A 242 -1.75 -20.22 -11.73
CA SER A 242 -0.91 -21.39 -11.99
C SER A 242 -1.34 -22.55 -11.10
N ASP A 243 -0.93 -23.77 -11.45
CA ASP A 243 -1.16 -24.96 -10.62
C ASP A 243 -0.30 -24.98 -9.34
N LYS A 244 0.42 -23.90 -9.05
CA LYS A 244 1.29 -23.78 -7.86
C LYS A 244 0.53 -23.13 -6.71
N VAL A 245 0.13 -23.99 -5.79
CA VAL A 245 -0.44 -23.61 -4.49
C VAL A 245 0.46 -24.18 -3.40
N SER A 246 0.64 -23.44 -2.32
CA SER A 246 1.35 -23.91 -1.12
C SER A 246 0.49 -23.72 0.10
N ASP A 247 0.40 -24.75 0.93
CA ASP A 247 -0.25 -24.66 2.24
C ASP A 247 0.66 -23.88 3.18
N VAL A 248 0.22 -22.69 3.56
CA VAL A 248 0.92 -21.79 4.47
C VAL A 248 -0.11 -21.31 5.49
N PRO A 249 -0.01 -21.66 6.77
CA PRO A 249 -0.99 -21.23 7.76
C PRO A 249 -1.07 -19.71 7.88
N SER A 250 -2.29 -19.17 7.69
CA SER A 250 -2.67 -17.77 7.85
C SER A 250 -1.64 -16.77 7.30
N PRO A 251 -1.29 -16.82 6.00
CA PRO A 251 -0.26 -15.98 5.45
C PRO A 251 -0.78 -14.55 5.28
N VAL A 252 -0.04 -13.57 5.78
CA VAL A 252 -0.47 -12.15 5.79
C VAL A 252 0.56 -11.18 5.23
N CYS A 253 1.71 -11.67 4.78
CA CYS A 253 2.77 -10.88 4.19
C CYS A 253 3.60 -11.76 3.24
N VAL A 254 3.83 -11.26 2.03
CA VAL A 254 4.76 -11.86 1.06
C VAL A 254 5.80 -10.81 0.70
N ILE A 255 7.08 -11.20 0.72
CA ILE A 255 8.20 -10.36 0.28
C ILE A 255 9.17 -11.20 -0.54
N PHE A 256 9.77 -10.59 -1.56
CA PHE A 256 10.86 -11.21 -2.32
C PHE A 256 12.21 -10.71 -1.82
N VAL A 257 13.15 -11.65 -1.69
CA VAL A 257 14.55 -11.37 -1.36
C VAL A 257 15.41 -11.98 -2.46
N ALA A 258 16.35 -11.20 -2.99
CA ALA A 258 17.33 -11.71 -3.93
C ALA A 258 18.27 -12.69 -3.20
N LEU A 259 18.54 -13.84 -3.81
CA LEU A 259 19.60 -14.72 -3.32
C LEU A 259 20.94 -14.16 -3.80
N GLU A 260 21.88 -13.99 -2.88
CA GLU A 260 23.29 -13.67 -3.18
C GLU A 260 24.01 -14.88 -3.79
#